data_AF-A0A7H1M960-F1
#
_entry.id   AF-A0A7H1M960-F1
#
_cell.length_a   1.000
_cell.length_b   1.000
_cell.length_c   1.000
_cell.angle_alpha   90.00
_cell.angle_beta   90.00
_cell.angle_gamma   90.00
#
_symmetry.space_group_name_H-M   'P 1'
#
loop_
_entity.id
_entity.type
_entity.pdbx_description
1 polymer ?
#
loop_
_entity_poly.entity_id
_entity_poly.type
_entity_poly.pdbx_seq_one_letter_code
_entity_poly.pdbx_strand_id
1 'polypeptide(L)'
;MSLIPTCILALLRDFVSSVPKLVAQENEIEAGFSVMAHNGDFADGVNAFCGAMLGADQFATFDKQAARILQETAMKTRLLK
;
A
#
# COMPACT_ATOMS: atom_id res chain seq x y z
N MET A 1 0.86 -8.74 -18.78
CA MET A 1 0.76 -7.41 -18.15
C MET A 1 -0.67 -6.91 -18.33
N SER A 2 -1.49 -6.90 -17.29
CA SER A 2 -2.84 -6.30 -17.36
C SER A 2 -2.68 -4.77 -17.31
N LEU A 3 -3.24 -4.04 -18.27
CA LEU A 3 -3.18 -2.57 -18.31
C LEU A 3 -4.11 -1.87 -17.30
N ILE A 4 -5.02 -2.61 -16.66
CA ILE A 4 -6.11 -2.05 -15.84
C ILE A 4 -5.64 -1.56 -14.45
N PRO A 5 -4.78 -2.28 -13.71
CA PRO A 5 -4.33 -1.81 -12.38
C PRO A 5 -3.51 -0.52 -12.46
N THR A 6 -2.69 -0.38 -13.51
CA THR A 6 -1.85 0.80 -13.72
C THR A 6 -2.65 2.05 -14.05
N CYS A 7 -3.79 1.93 -14.77
CA CYS A 7 -4.62 3.09 -15.08
C CYS A 7 -5.37 3.64 -13.86
N ILE A 8 -5.84 2.75 -12.96
CA ILE A 8 -6.47 3.17 -11.70
C ILE A 8 -5.46 3.85 -10.79
N LEU A 9 -4.26 3.28 -10.64
CA LEU A 9 -3.20 3.90 -9.84
C LEU A 9 -2.82 5.29 -10.35
N ALA A 10 -2.67 5.46 -11.67
CA ALA A 10 -2.40 6.77 -12.27
C ALA A 10 -3.53 7.77 -11.97
N LEU A 11 -4.79 7.36 -12.14
CA LEU A 11 -5.94 8.21 -11.87
C LEU A 11 -6.02 8.64 -10.39
N LEU A 12 -5.70 7.74 -9.46
CA LEU A 12 -5.66 8.07 -8.03
C LEU A 12 -4.51 9.03 -7.70
N ARG A 13 -3.32 8.85 -8.31
CA ARG A 13 -2.20 9.80 -8.15
C ARG A 13 -2.55 11.19 -8.68
N ASP A 14 -3.19 11.25 -9.84
CA ASP A 14 -3.67 12.50 -10.42
C ASP A 14 -4.72 13.17 -9.51
N PHE A 15 -5.67 12.41 -8.99
CA PHE A 15 -6.68 12.91 -8.04
C PHE A 15 -6.02 13.52 -6.80
N VAL A 16 -5.11 12.78 -6.14
CA VAL A 16 -4.44 13.27 -4.93
C VAL A 16 -3.65 14.55 -5.19
N SER A 17 -3.01 14.65 -6.36
CA SER A 17 -2.17 15.80 -6.73
C SER A 17 -2.95 17.02 -7.24
N SER A 18 -4.17 16.83 -7.73
CA SER A 18 -4.93 17.88 -8.43
C SER A 18 -6.08 18.48 -7.62
N VAL A 19 -6.51 17.85 -6.52
CA VAL A 19 -7.63 18.35 -5.72
C VAL A 19 -7.15 19.45 -4.76
N PRO A 20 -7.58 20.72 -4.95
CA PRO A 20 -6.97 21.89 -4.31
C PRO A 20 -7.23 22.02 -2.80
N LYS A 21 -8.09 21.18 -2.22
CA LYS A 21 -8.47 21.23 -0.80
C LYS A 21 -8.46 19.84 -0.16
N LEU A 22 -7.76 18.89 -0.75
CA LEU A 22 -7.58 17.58 -0.16
C LEU A 22 -6.59 17.70 1.00
N VAL A 23 -7.05 17.33 2.19
CA VAL A 23 -6.17 17.16 3.35
C VAL A 23 -6.00 15.66 3.52
N ALA A 24 -4.78 15.18 3.36
CA ALA A 24 -4.46 13.77 3.45
C ALA A 24 -3.06 13.54 4.00
N GLN A 25 -2.83 12.32 4.47
CA GLN A 25 -1.53 11.87 4.94
C GLN A 25 -0.74 11.33 3.76
N GLU A 26 0.09 12.18 3.14
CA GLU A 26 0.79 11.87 1.89
C GLU A 26 1.66 10.59 1.98
N ASN A 27 2.36 10.40 3.11
CA ASN A 27 3.20 9.21 3.31
C ASN A 27 2.38 7.91 3.36
N GLU A 28 1.19 7.95 3.96
CA GLU A 28 0.29 6.80 4.04
C GLU A 28 -0.27 6.47 2.67
N ILE A 29 -0.65 7.49 1.90
CA ILE A 29 -1.09 7.34 0.50
C ILE A 29 0.01 6.72 -0.36
N GLU A 30 1.24 7.23 -0.29
CA GLU A 30 2.35 6.70 -1.08
C GLU A 30 2.68 5.25 -0.70
N ALA A 31 2.56 4.87 0.57
CA ALA A 31 2.71 3.48 0.99
C ALA A 31 1.65 2.57 0.35
N GLY A 32 0.38 3.00 0.34
CA GLY A 32 -0.69 2.27 -0.35
C GLY A 32 -0.48 2.19 -1.87
N PHE A 33 -0.07 3.29 -2.51
CA PHE A 33 0.24 3.31 -3.93
C PHE A 33 1.43 2.42 -4.31
N SER A 34 2.43 2.29 -3.45
CA SER A 34 3.56 1.38 -3.64
C SER A 34 3.10 -0.08 -3.73
N VAL A 35 2.13 -0.49 -2.89
CA VAL A 35 1.55 -1.83 -2.94
C VAL A 35 0.65 -2.02 -4.18
N MET A 36 -0.16 -1.01 -4.54
CA MET A 36 -0.97 -1.05 -5.76
C MET A 36 -0.12 -1.20 -7.03
N ALA A 37 1.08 -0.61 -7.08
CA ALA A 37 2.00 -0.74 -8.21
C ALA A 37 2.45 -2.21 -8.45
N HIS A 38 2.35 -3.06 -7.42
CA HIS A 38 2.64 -4.49 -7.47
C HIS A 38 1.36 -5.35 -7.60
N ASN A 39 0.23 -4.74 -7.97
CA ASN A 39 -1.11 -5.35 -8.02
C ASN A 39 -1.60 -5.87 -6.65
N GLY A 40 -1.19 -5.23 -5.55
CA GLY A 40 -1.71 -5.49 -4.22
C GLY A 40 -2.84 -4.54 -3.83
N ASP A 41 -3.39 -4.73 -2.63
CA ASP A 41 -4.40 -3.85 -2.06
C ASP A 41 -3.74 -2.59 -1.46
N PHE A 42 -4.30 -1.42 -1.76
CA PHE A 42 -3.88 -0.15 -1.16
C PHE A 42 -3.87 -0.20 0.37
N ALA A 43 -4.87 -0.85 0.97
CA ALA A 43 -5.02 -0.90 2.42
C ALA A 43 -3.88 -1.66 3.10
N ASP A 44 -3.32 -2.69 2.46
CA ASP A 44 -2.18 -3.45 3.01
C ASP A 44 -0.94 -2.56 3.16
N GLY A 45 -0.68 -1.71 2.16
CA GLY A 45 0.42 -0.75 2.20
C GLY A 45 0.24 0.30 3.30
N VAL A 46 -0.96 0.89 3.39
CA VAL A 46 -1.29 1.86 4.44
C VAL A 46 -1.14 1.24 5.83
N ASN A 47 -1.75 0.07 6.06
CA ASN A 47 -1.73 -0.59 7.37
C ASN A 47 -0.32 -1.01 7.78
N ALA A 48 0.49 -1.54 6.85
CA ALA A 48 1.88 -1.91 7.12
C ALA A 48 2.73 -0.68 7.47
N PHE A 49 2.56 0.42 6.73
CA PHE A 49 3.26 1.68 7.01
C PHE A 49 2.85 2.30 8.34
N CYS A 50 1.55 2.47 8.59
CA CYS A 50 1.03 3.03 9.82
C CYS A 50 1.46 2.20 11.03
N GLY A 51 1.38 0.86 10.94
CA GLY A 51 1.86 -0.04 11.97
C GLY A 51 3.34 0.18 12.28
N ALA A 52 4.19 0.26 11.25
CA ALA A 52 5.62 0.52 11.42
C ALA A 52 5.89 1.88 12.08
N MET A 53 5.17 2.93 11.69
CA MET A 53 5.29 4.27 12.31
C MET A 53 4.84 4.29 13.77
N LEU A 54 3.90 3.42 14.15
CA LEU A 54 3.44 3.24 15.54
C LEU A 54 4.33 2.27 16.35
N GLY A 55 5.39 1.73 15.77
CA GLY A 55 6.32 0.82 16.45
C GLY A 55 5.88 -0.65 16.48
N ALA A 56 4.99 -1.07 15.58
CA ALA A 56 4.69 -2.49 15.41
C ALA A 56 5.92 -3.27 14.93
N ASP A 57 6.10 -4.50 15.44
CA ASP A 57 7.24 -5.34 15.06
C ASP A 57 7.15 -5.85 13.62
N GLN A 58 5.94 -6.22 13.17
CA GLN A 58 5.68 -6.73 11.82
C GLN A 58 4.20 -6.57 11.43
N PHE A 59 3.93 -6.50 10.13
CA PHE A 59 2.59 -6.66 9.58
C PHE A 59 2.19 -8.15 9.62
N ALA A 60 1.00 -8.48 10.12
CA ALA A 60 0.51 -9.87 10.18
C ALA A 60 -0.78 -10.01 9.39
N THR A 61 -0.86 -11.01 8.51
CA THR A 61 -2.02 -11.22 7.63
C THR A 61 -2.23 -12.69 7.34
N PHE A 62 -3.48 -13.07 7.03
CA PHE A 62 -3.81 -14.39 6.47
C PHE A 62 -3.77 -14.39 4.93
N ASP A 63 -3.68 -13.21 4.31
CA ASP A 63 -3.61 -13.07 2.87
C ASP A 63 -2.19 -13.36 2.36
N LYS A 64 -2.07 -14.42 1.57
CA LYS A 64 -0.81 -14.86 0.97
C LYS A 64 -0.25 -13.86 -0.04
N GLN A 65 -1.11 -13.20 -0.80
CA GLN A 65 -0.71 -12.20 -1.79
C GLN A 65 -0.20 -10.94 -1.10
N ALA A 66 -0.93 -10.43 -0.09
CA ALA A 66 -0.50 -9.29 0.71
C ALA A 66 0.86 -9.56 1.37
N ALA A 67 1.01 -10.73 2.01
CA ALA A 67 2.27 -11.12 2.65
C ALA A 67 3.42 -11.16 1.64
N ARG A 68 3.21 -11.73 0.45
CA ARG A 68 4.22 -11.81 -0.60
C ARG A 68 4.66 -10.43 -1.07
N ILE A 69 3.71 -9.55 -1.39
CA ILE A 69 3.99 -8.21 -1.93
C ILE A 69 4.73 -7.36 -0.88
N LEU A 70 4.30 -7.38 0.38
CA LEU A 70 4.96 -6.60 1.44
C LEU A 70 6.36 -7.13 1.80
N GLN A 71 6.59 -8.44 1.67
CA GLN A 71 7.94 -9.00 1.82
C GLN A 71 8.88 -8.57 0.67
N GLU A 72 8.36 -8.46 -0.55
CA GLU A 72 9.11 -7.95 -1.72
C GLU A 72 9.47 -6.45 -1.57
N THR A 73 8.66 -5.67 -0.85
CA THR A 73 8.93 -4.25 -0.55
C THR A 73 9.79 -4.02 0.71
N ALA A 74 10.47 -5.07 1.21
CA ALA A 74 11.33 -5.05 2.40
C ALA A 74 10.61 -4.73 3.73
N MET A 75 9.28 -4.88 3.80
CA MET A 75 8.52 -4.72 5.04
C MET A 75 8.53 -6.02 5.85
N LYS A 76 8.78 -5.91 7.16
CA LYS A 76 8.67 -7.05 8.09
C LYS A 76 7.23 -7.56 8.12
N THR A 77 7.01 -8.77 7.61
CA THR A 77 5.66 -9.30 7.40
C THR A 77 5.58 -10.79 7.74
N ARG A 78 4.53 -11.19 8.46
CA ARG A 78 4.23 -12.57 8.86
C ARG A 78 2.91 -13.05 8.28
N LEU A 79 2.99 -14.08 7.45
CA LEU A 79 1.83 -14.86 7.04
C LEU A 79 1.35 -15.75 8.20
N LEU A 80 0.08 -15.61 8.56
CA LEU A 80 -0.61 -16.44 9.53
C LEU A 80 -1.22 -17.68 8.85
N LYS A 81 -1.42 -18.74 9.63
CA LYS A 81 -1.96 -20.01 9.16
C LYS A 81 -3.48 -20.03 9.24
#